data_AF-A0A943HVI9-F1
#
_entry.id   AF-A0A943HVI9-F1
#
_cell.length_a   1.000
_cell.length_b   1.000
_cell.length_c   1.000
_cell.angle_alpha   90.00
_cell.angle_beta   90.00
_cell.angle_gamma   90.00
#
_symmetry.space_group_name_H-M   'P 1'
#
loop_
_entity.id
_entity.type
_entity.pdbx_description
1 polymer ?
#
loop_
_entity_poly.entity_id
_entity_poly.type
_entity_poly.pdbx_seq_one_letter_code
_entity_poly.pdbx_strand_id
1 'polypeptide(L)'
;MTLLDAGSFVYVPDNLFMVGNIAGSSHWNIESPVALTRDGNSYIATDVVFENSDSRADGDCYFNFQTGKALTFDMLNNSFERFGATEEGQELTPSGSLDLQRNWPNGEDAFHSSSTKSFSIKPGKYDLVANFATNKLSITKTTSLSELENIDPEKTYYTLQGLKLNERPSTPGIYIVVCGAKVEKELIK
;
A
#
# COMPACT_ATOMS: atom_id res chain seq x y z
N MET A 1 20.76 13.50 -40.48
CA MET A 1 19.81 14.13 -39.53
C MET A 1 18.71 13.12 -39.30
N THR A 2 18.92 12.23 -38.33
CA THR A 2 17.97 11.15 -38.05
C THR A 2 16.97 11.69 -37.04
N LEU A 3 15.70 11.78 -37.45
CA LEU A 3 14.57 12.07 -36.57
C LEU A 3 14.51 10.95 -35.53
N LEU A 4 14.79 11.27 -34.26
CA LEU A 4 14.46 10.42 -33.11
C LEU A 4 13.07 10.84 -32.62
N ASP A 5 12.20 9.85 -32.42
CA ASP A 5 10.84 9.98 -31.89
C ASP A 5 10.77 10.97 -30.72
N ALA A 6 9.73 11.81 -30.73
CA ALA A 6 9.40 12.69 -29.62
C ALA A 6 9.00 11.84 -28.40
N GLY A 7 9.99 11.52 -27.56
CA GLY A 7 9.78 10.83 -26.29
C GLY A 7 8.82 11.63 -25.41
N SER A 8 7.74 10.99 -24.96
CA SER A 8 6.80 11.56 -23.99
C SER A 8 7.55 11.94 -22.72
N PHE A 9 7.59 13.23 -22.41
CA PHE A 9 8.14 13.72 -21.15
C PHE A 9 7.21 13.29 -20.00
N VAL A 10 7.72 12.49 -19.06
CA VAL A 10 7.04 12.15 -17.81
C VAL A 10 7.46 13.16 -16.74
N TYR A 11 6.50 13.92 -16.22
CA TYR A 11 6.76 14.77 -15.06
C TYR A 11 6.94 13.90 -13.81
N VAL A 12 8.06 14.08 -13.11
CA VAL A 12 8.34 13.43 -11.83
C VAL A 12 8.90 14.51 -10.90
N PRO A 13 8.33 14.74 -9.70
CA PRO A 13 8.84 15.75 -8.78
C PRO A 13 10.25 15.37 -8.30
N ASP A 14 11.06 16.37 -7.92
CA ASP A 14 12.43 16.14 -7.43
C ASP A 14 12.46 15.41 -6.09
N ASN A 15 11.42 15.60 -5.26
CA ASN A 15 11.22 14.90 -4.01
C ASN A 15 9.75 14.55 -3.83
N LEU A 16 9.49 13.47 -3.08
CA LEU A 16 8.15 13.13 -2.62
C LEU A 16 8.23 12.72 -1.15
N PHE A 17 7.40 13.38 -0.33
CA PHE A 17 7.25 13.09 1.08
C PHE A 17 5.81 12.71 1.37
N MET A 18 5.61 11.84 2.35
CA MET A 18 4.31 11.36 2.79
C MET A 18 4.01 11.85 4.21
N VAL A 19 2.78 12.30 4.41
CA VAL A 19 2.25 12.74 5.70
C VAL A 19 0.89 12.12 5.94
N GLY A 20 0.58 11.82 7.20
CA GLY A 20 -0.69 11.19 7.54
C GLY A 20 -0.65 10.52 8.91
N ASN A 21 -1.53 9.54 9.07
CA ASN A 21 -1.60 8.64 10.21
C ASN A 21 -0.52 7.54 10.13
N ILE A 22 0.74 7.93 10.34
CA ILE A 22 1.92 7.08 10.14
C ILE A 22 2.69 6.98 11.46
N ALA A 23 3.03 5.76 11.87
CA ALA A 23 3.75 5.50 13.11
C ALA A 23 5.20 6.03 13.06
N GLY A 24 5.78 6.21 14.25
CA GLY A 24 7.17 6.66 14.41
C GLY A 24 7.38 8.18 14.25
N SER A 25 6.30 8.95 14.04
CA SER A 25 6.31 10.41 14.06
C SER A 25 4.96 10.93 14.57
N SER A 26 4.88 12.22 14.92
CA SER A 26 3.57 12.85 15.13
C SER A 26 2.76 12.77 13.84
N HIS A 27 1.50 12.33 13.93
CA HIS A 27 0.64 12.25 12.75
C HIS A 27 0.50 13.64 12.10
N TRP A 28 0.47 13.66 10.77
CA TRP A 28 0.41 14.90 9.98
C TRP A 28 1.59 15.87 10.22
N ASN A 29 2.77 15.36 10.59
CA ASN A 29 3.99 16.17 10.74
C ASN A 29 4.57 16.59 9.37
N ILE A 30 4.19 17.77 8.90
CA ILE A 30 4.63 18.37 7.63
C ILE A 30 6.06 18.93 7.65
N GLU A 31 6.64 19.13 8.84
CA GLU A 31 8.02 19.59 9.02
C GLU A 31 9.01 18.43 8.88
N SER A 32 8.65 17.26 9.41
CA SER A 32 9.43 16.02 9.34
C SER A 32 8.61 14.87 8.72
N PRO A 33 8.21 14.99 7.45
CA PRO A 33 7.42 13.96 6.77
C PRO A 33 8.28 12.75 6.40
N VAL A 34 7.64 11.62 6.08
CA VAL A 34 8.32 10.41 5.62
C VAL A 34 8.84 10.63 4.19
N ALA A 35 10.16 10.54 3.98
CA ALA A 35 10.75 10.67 2.66
C ALA A 35 10.66 9.36 1.87
N LEU A 36 10.24 9.45 0.60
CA LEU A 36 10.20 8.30 -0.31
C LEU A 36 11.48 8.22 -1.14
N THR A 37 11.87 7.00 -1.51
CA THR A 37 13.04 6.76 -2.36
C THR A 37 12.64 6.79 -3.82
N ARG A 38 13.30 7.62 -4.62
CA ARG A 38 13.07 7.68 -6.06
C ARG A 38 13.69 6.48 -6.77
N ASP A 39 12.92 5.84 -7.63
CA ASP A 39 13.35 4.80 -8.56
C ASP A 39 12.78 5.09 -9.96
N GLY A 40 13.60 5.71 -10.82
CA GLY A 40 13.19 6.18 -12.14
C GLY A 40 11.99 7.15 -12.10
N ASN A 41 10.85 6.69 -12.61
CA ASN A 41 9.58 7.44 -12.65
C ASN A 41 8.67 7.15 -11.45
N SER A 42 9.17 6.43 -10.45
CA SER A 42 8.41 6.02 -9.27
C SER A 42 9.06 6.52 -7.97
N TYR A 43 8.25 6.60 -6.93
CA TYR A 43 8.69 6.77 -5.55
C TYR A 43 8.22 5.58 -4.72
N ILE A 44 9.12 5.03 -3.93
CA ILE A 44 8.91 3.83 -3.12
C ILE A 44 9.04 4.18 -1.64
N ALA A 45 8.09 3.67 -0.85
CA ALA A 45 8.18 3.61 0.61
C ALA A 45 8.04 2.14 1.00
N THR A 46 8.94 1.62 1.84
CA THR A 46 8.84 0.25 2.35
C THR A 46 8.57 0.25 3.84
N ASP A 47 7.92 -0.81 4.32
CA ASP A 47 7.69 -1.06 5.74
C ASP A 47 6.94 0.08 6.48
N VAL A 48 6.10 0.83 5.76
CA VAL A 48 5.35 1.95 6.34
C VAL A 48 4.24 1.40 7.23
N VAL A 49 4.22 1.84 8.48
CA VAL A 49 3.19 1.45 9.46
C VAL A 49 2.16 2.56 9.54
N PHE A 50 0.95 2.27 9.08
CA PHE A 50 -0.23 3.11 9.30
C PHE A 50 -0.89 2.71 10.61
N GLU A 51 -1.05 3.68 11.51
CA GLU A 51 -1.68 3.48 12.80
C GLU A 51 -2.80 4.49 13.00
N ASN A 52 -3.91 4.02 13.55
CA ASN A 52 -5.06 4.90 13.78
C ASN A 52 -4.69 6.00 14.78
N SER A 53 -4.99 7.25 14.48
CA SER A 53 -5.09 8.28 15.51
C SER A 53 -6.41 8.10 16.25
N ASP A 54 -6.42 8.03 17.58
CA ASP A 54 -7.61 7.90 18.44
C ASP A 54 -8.75 8.95 18.19
N SER A 55 -8.58 9.87 17.24
CA SER A 55 -9.47 10.95 16.88
C SER A 55 -10.53 10.62 15.81
N ARG A 56 -10.51 9.46 15.14
CA ARG A 56 -11.50 9.12 14.09
C ARG A 56 -12.29 7.83 14.36
N ALA A 57 -13.61 7.94 14.16
CA ALA A 57 -14.58 6.88 14.46
C ALA A 57 -14.67 5.78 13.39
N ASP A 58 -14.19 6.03 12.17
CA ASP A 58 -14.21 5.08 11.05
C ASP A 58 -13.14 3.98 11.16
N GLY A 59 -12.10 4.21 11.96
CA GLY A 59 -11.00 3.25 12.16
C GLY A 59 -9.89 3.34 11.11
N ASP A 60 -9.99 4.27 10.15
CA ASP A 60 -9.12 4.33 8.98
C ASP A 60 -7.97 5.32 9.15
N CYS A 61 -6.88 5.03 8.46
CA CYS A 61 -5.71 5.90 8.38
C CYS A 61 -5.79 6.75 7.12
N TYR A 62 -5.41 8.02 7.22
CA TYR A 62 -5.42 8.95 6.11
C TYR A 62 -4.03 9.47 5.80
N PHE A 63 -3.74 9.71 4.53
CA PHE A 63 -2.46 10.27 4.11
C PHE A 63 -2.55 10.99 2.75
N ASN A 64 -1.57 11.83 2.48
CA ASN A 64 -1.28 12.40 1.17
C ASN A 64 0.21 12.70 1.05
N PHE A 65 0.60 13.22 -0.11
CA PHE A 65 2.00 13.54 -0.40
C PHE A 65 2.21 15.02 -0.61
N GLN A 66 3.46 15.43 -0.41
CA GLN A 66 3.97 16.79 -0.64
C GLN A 66 5.37 16.74 -1.26
N THR A 67 5.73 17.74 -2.06
CA THR A 67 7.05 17.79 -2.72
C THR A 67 8.12 18.53 -1.91
N GLY A 68 7.75 19.14 -0.78
CA GLY A 68 8.67 19.84 0.11
C GLY A 68 8.27 19.72 1.58
N LYS A 69 9.05 20.37 2.45
CA LYS A 69 8.82 20.44 3.89
C LYS A 69 8.45 21.85 4.27
N ALA A 70 7.54 22.01 5.24
CA ALA A 70 7.06 23.31 5.68
C ALA A 70 6.78 23.32 7.17
N LEU A 71 6.84 24.52 7.78
CA LEU A 71 6.54 24.70 9.21
C LEU A 71 5.05 24.89 9.47
N THR A 72 4.28 25.31 8.46
CA THR A 72 2.83 25.52 8.55
C THR A 72 2.14 25.02 7.30
N PHE A 73 0.85 24.67 7.41
CA PHE A 73 0.04 24.27 6.26
C PHE A 73 -0.13 25.41 5.25
N ASP A 74 -0.20 26.66 5.70
CA ASP A 74 -0.24 27.80 4.77
C ASP A 74 1.03 27.87 3.93
N MET A 75 2.22 27.73 4.55
CA MET A 75 3.48 27.67 3.80
C MET A 75 3.50 26.48 2.84
N LEU A 76 3.06 25.30 3.31
CA LEU A 76 2.97 24.10 2.49
C LEU A 76 2.11 24.35 1.25
N ASN A 77 0.90 24.84 1.45
CA ASN A 77 -0.11 25.02 0.41
C ASN A 77 0.24 26.14 -0.58
N ASN A 78 1.09 27.10 -0.19
CA ASN A 78 1.51 28.20 -1.07
C ASN A 78 2.86 27.94 -1.75
N SER A 79 3.65 26.95 -1.31
CA SER A 79 5.03 26.77 -1.78
C SER A 79 5.28 25.41 -2.45
N PHE A 80 4.46 24.41 -2.16
CA PHE A 80 4.71 23.05 -2.62
C PHE A 80 3.48 22.42 -3.27
N GLU A 81 3.78 21.54 -4.21
CA GLU A 81 2.79 20.66 -4.80
C GLU A 81 2.42 19.56 -3.82
N ARG A 82 1.18 19.12 -3.92
CA ARG A 82 0.66 18.02 -3.13
C ARG A 82 0.00 17.00 -4.05
N PHE A 83 0.02 15.74 -3.63
CA PHE A 83 -0.64 14.66 -4.36
C PHE A 83 -1.58 13.92 -3.43
N GLY A 84 -2.81 13.73 -3.89
CA GLY A 84 -3.90 13.18 -3.10
C GLY A 84 -4.81 12.29 -3.92
N ALA A 85 -5.91 11.88 -3.30
CA ALA A 85 -6.96 11.11 -3.95
C ALA A 85 -7.84 11.99 -4.84
N THR A 86 -8.57 11.36 -5.77
CA THR A 86 -9.58 12.07 -6.58
C THR A 86 -10.81 12.43 -5.72
N GLU A 87 -11.12 11.58 -4.74
CA GLU A 87 -12.21 11.75 -3.77
C GLU A 87 -11.66 11.68 -2.34
N GLU A 88 -12.21 12.50 -1.43
CA GLU A 88 -11.73 12.52 -0.03
C GLU A 88 -11.97 11.16 0.62
N GLY A 89 -10.91 10.56 1.17
CA GLY A 89 -10.96 9.29 1.85
C GLY A 89 -11.16 8.09 0.92
N GLN A 90 -10.83 8.21 -0.37
CA GLN A 90 -10.86 7.07 -1.28
C GLN A 90 -9.94 5.96 -0.79
N GLU A 91 -10.50 4.77 -0.56
CA GLU A 91 -9.78 3.64 0.04
C GLU A 91 -8.81 2.98 -0.94
N LEU A 92 -7.56 2.88 -0.51
CA LEU A 92 -6.51 2.14 -1.21
C LEU A 92 -6.36 0.75 -0.60
N THR A 93 -6.53 -0.28 -1.42
CA THR A 93 -6.44 -1.69 -1.02
C THR A 93 -5.23 -2.38 -1.66
N PRO A 94 -4.68 -3.47 -1.06
CA PRO A 94 -3.52 -4.19 -1.62
C PRO A 94 -3.68 -4.79 -3.00
N SER A 95 -4.90 -5.01 -3.47
CA SER A 95 -5.18 -5.49 -4.83
C SER A 95 -5.51 -4.37 -5.82
N GLY A 96 -5.59 -3.12 -5.34
CA GLY A 96 -6.01 -1.96 -6.10
C GLY A 96 -4.89 -0.97 -6.40
N SER A 97 -5.22 -0.02 -7.27
CA SER A 97 -4.42 1.18 -7.50
C SER A 97 -5.36 2.37 -7.65
N LEU A 98 -4.97 3.52 -7.11
CA LEU A 98 -5.70 4.77 -7.24
C LEU A 98 -4.95 5.79 -8.09
N ASP A 99 -5.65 6.77 -8.64
CA ASP A 99 -5.03 7.88 -9.33
C ASP A 99 -4.31 8.82 -8.34
N LEU A 100 -3.16 9.34 -8.76
CA LEU A 100 -2.44 10.41 -8.07
C LEU A 100 -2.95 11.75 -8.59
N GLN A 101 -3.89 12.37 -7.87
CA GLN A 101 -4.35 13.71 -8.19
C GLN A 101 -3.31 14.73 -7.76
N ARG A 102 -2.79 15.51 -8.71
CA ARG A 102 -1.87 16.61 -8.44
C ARG A 102 -2.65 17.87 -8.06
N ASN A 103 -2.16 18.55 -7.02
CA ASN A 103 -2.62 19.85 -6.57
C ASN A 103 -1.43 20.83 -6.50
N TRP A 104 -1.63 22.05 -6.98
CA TRP A 104 -0.60 23.05 -7.15
C TRP A 104 -0.64 24.12 -6.05
N PRO A 105 0.53 24.63 -5.61
CA PRO A 105 0.58 25.86 -4.85
C PRO A 105 0.16 26.98 -5.80
N ASN A 106 -0.96 27.64 -5.54
CA ASN A 106 -1.64 28.58 -6.48
C ASN A 106 -2.47 27.93 -7.61
N GLY A 107 -2.87 26.66 -7.48
CA GLY A 107 -3.92 26.10 -8.36
C GLY A 107 -5.30 26.77 -8.14
N GLU A 108 -6.23 26.55 -9.07
CA GLU A 108 -7.65 26.89 -8.85
C GLU A 108 -8.23 26.06 -7.68
N ASP A 109 -9.34 26.48 -7.06
CA ASP A 109 -9.90 25.88 -5.84
C ASP A 109 -9.94 24.34 -5.85
N ALA A 110 -10.30 23.69 -6.97
CA ALA A 110 -10.37 22.23 -7.07
C ALA A 110 -9.00 21.52 -7.13
N PHE A 111 -7.97 22.22 -7.60
CA PHE A 111 -6.61 21.71 -7.78
C PHE A 111 -5.58 22.50 -6.97
N HIS A 112 -6.02 23.30 -6.01
CA HIS A 112 -5.16 24.05 -5.10
C HIS A 112 -4.61 23.10 -4.04
N SER A 113 -3.36 23.28 -3.60
CA SER A 113 -2.73 22.43 -2.58
C SER A 113 -3.54 22.37 -1.26
N SER A 114 -4.24 23.44 -0.88
CA SER A 114 -5.12 23.41 0.31
C SER A 114 -6.34 22.50 0.16
N SER A 115 -6.71 22.15 -1.07
CA SER A 115 -7.84 21.30 -1.42
C SER A 115 -7.41 19.85 -1.69
N THR A 116 -6.17 19.50 -1.34
CA THR A 116 -5.65 18.14 -1.51
C THR A 116 -6.47 17.16 -0.69
N LYS A 117 -7.09 16.21 -1.37
CA LYS A 117 -7.89 15.16 -0.76
C LYS A 117 -7.01 14.01 -0.29
N SER A 118 -7.33 13.43 0.85
CA SER A 118 -6.54 12.33 1.42
C SER A 118 -6.97 10.98 0.87
N PHE A 119 -6.01 10.07 0.71
CA PHE A 119 -6.31 8.64 0.59
C PHE A 119 -6.74 8.10 1.96
N SER A 120 -7.51 7.01 1.98
CA SER A 120 -7.72 6.20 3.17
C SER A 120 -7.12 4.80 3.01
N ILE A 121 -6.73 4.19 4.12
CA ILE A 121 -6.19 2.83 4.19
C ILE A 121 -6.47 2.23 5.57
N LYS A 122 -6.70 0.92 5.63
CA LYS A 122 -6.79 0.22 6.92
C LYS A 122 -5.44 0.26 7.66
N PRO A 123 -5.42 0.32 9.00
CA PRO A 123 -4.20 0.22 9.77
C PRO A 123 -3.41 -1.06 9.44
N GLY A 124 -2.08 -0.95 9.46
CA GLY A 124 -1.20 -2.07 9.13
C GLY A 124 0.12 -1.62 8.53
N LYS A 125 0.90 -2.60 8.08
CA LYS A 125 2.23 -2.41 7.50
C LYS A 125 2.22 -2.65 5.99
N TYR A 126 2.76 -1.71 5.22
CA TYR A 126 2.66 -1.71 3.77
C TYR A 126 3.91 -1.19 3.08
N ASP A 127 4.15 -1.69 1.88
CA ASP A 127 5.02 -1.08 0.88
C ASP A 127 4.14 -0.29 -0.10
N LEU A 128 4.61 0.89 -0.51
CA LEU A 128 3.89 1.81 -1.38
C LEU A 128 4.73 2.14 -2.61
N VAL A 129 4.06 2.28 -3.75
CA VAL A 129 4.65 2.73 -5.00
C VAL A 129 3.77 3.83 -5.61
N ALA A 130 4.31 5.03 -5.72
CA ALA A 130 3.73 6.14 -6.47
C ALA A 130 4.42 6.24 -7.83
N ASN A 131 3.76 5.82 -8.90
CA ASN A 131 4.29 5.78 -10.26
C ASN A 131 3.75 6.97 -11.08
N PHE A 132 4.65 7.88 -11.46
CA PHE A 132 4.33 9.09 -12.21
C PHE A 132 4.24 8.88 -13.72
N ALA A 133 4.76 7.77 -14.25
CA ALA A 133 4.54 7.42 -15.66
C ALA A 133 3.08 7.00 -15.91
N THR A 134 2.46 6.34 -14.93
CA THR A 134 1.04 5.92 -15.00
C THR A 134 0.10 6.83 -14.21
N ASN A 135 0.63 7.77 -13.41
CA ASN A 135 -0.11 8.54 -12.39
C ASN A 135 -0.91 7.67 -11.43
N LYS A 136 -0.33 6.55 -10.97
CA LYS A 136 -0.99 5.60 -10.07
C LYS A 136 -0.25 5.44 -8.76
N LEU A 137 -1.02 5.28 -7.68
CA LEU A 137 -0.57 4.83 -6.39
C LEU A 137 -1.05 3.40 -6.15
N SER A 138 -0.14 2.53 -5.74
CA SER A 138 -0.44 1.14 -5.35
C SER A 138 0.26 0.78 -4.04
N ILE A 139 -0.29 -0.21 -3.33
CA ILE A 139 0.32 -0.74 -2.11
C ILE A 139 0.41 -2.27 -2.16
N THR A 140 1.32 -2.82 -1.37
CA THR A 140 1.36 -4.23 -1.02
C THR A 140 1.38 -4.34 0.49
N LYS A 141 0.56 -5.24 1.07
CA LYS A 141 0.61 -5.48 2.51
C LYS A 141 1.90 -6.24 2.84
N THR A 142 2.75 -5.65 3.66
CA THR A 142 3.98 -6.30 4.11
C THR A 142 3.59 -7.28 5.21
N THR A 143 3.50 -8.57 4.87
CA THR A 143 3.34 -9.63 5.87
C THR A 143 4.72 -9.97 6.40
N SER A 144 4.86 -9.99 7.72
CA SER A 144 6.01 -10.66 8.33
C SER A 144 5.95 -12.15 7.99
N LEU A 145 7.10 -12.83 7.78
CA LEU A 145 7.14 -14.28 7.57
C LEU A 145 6.37 -15.06 8.67
N SER A 146 6.32 -14.49 9.89
CA SER A 146 5.53 -14.98 11.02
C SER A 146 4.01 -14.96 10.82
N GLU A 147 3.47 -14.13 9.91
CA GLU A 147 2.04 -14.13 9.56
C GLU A 147 1.72 -15.13 8.45
N LEU A 148 2.72 -15.55 7.65
CA LEU A 148 2.56 -16.60 6.64
C LEU A 148 2.52 -18.02 7.26
N GLU A 149 3.09 -18.19 8.46
CA GLU A 149 3.05 -19.46 9.20
C GLU A 149 1.67 -19.83 9.76
N ASN A 150 0.67 -18.95 9.66
CA ASN A 150 -0.71 -19.22 10.07
C ASN A 150 -1.70 -19.45 8.91
N ILE A 151 -1.23 -19.56 7.67
CA ILE A 151 -2.02 -20.21 6.62
C ILE A 151 -1.82 -21.70 6.83
N ASP A 152 -2.65 -22.34 7.69
CA ASP A 152 -2.68 -23.80 7.76
C ASP A 152 -3.05 -24.30 6.35
N PRO A 153 -2.13 -24.90 5.60
CA PRO A 153 -2.41 -25.30 4.23
C PRO A 153 -3.62 -26.24 4.20
N GLU A 154 -4.48 -26.09 3.20
CA GLU A 154 -5.63 -26.99 3.07
C GLU A 154 -5.15 -28.45 3.00
N LYS A 155 -5.57 -29.27 3.96
CA LYS A 155 -5.18 -30.67 4.04
C LYS A 155 -5.75 -31.43 2.85
N THR A 156 -4.86 -32.00 2.03
CA THR A 156 -5.24 -32.95 0.99
C THR A 156 -4.98 -34.38 1.47
N TYR A 157 -5.98 -35.26 1.36
CA TYR A 157 -5.89 -36.64 1.82
C TYR A 157 -5.67 -37.60 0.65
N TYR A 158 -4.86 -38.64 0.88
CA TYR A 158 -4.64 -39.75 -0.05
C TYR A 158 -4.77 -41.09 0.67
N THR A 159 -5.16 -42.14 -0.05
CA THR A 159 -5.03 -43.51 0.43
C THR A 159 -3.55 -43.90 0.53
N LEU A 160 -3.24 -44.99 1.25
CA LEU A 160 -1.87 -45.53 1.31
C LEU A 160 -1.33 -46.01 -0.04
N GLN A 161 -2.20 -46.17 -1.04
CA GLN A 161 -1.85 -46.49 -2.43
C GLN A 161 -1.66 -45.24 -3.31
N GLY A 162 -1.80 -44.04 -2.73
CA GLY A 162 -1.60 -42.77 -3.43
C GLY A 162 -2.82 -42.25 -4.20
N LEU A 163 -4.02 -42.79 -3.96
CA LEU A 163 -5.24 -42.25 -4.57
C LEU A 163 -5.68 -40.98 -3.82
N LYS A 164 -5.81 -39.86 -4.53
CA LYS A 164 -6.29 -38.59 -3.97
C LYS A 164 -7.77 -38.69 -3.59
N LEU A 165 -8.12 -38.22 -2.40
CA LEU A 165 -9.50 -38.09 -1.92
C LEU A 165 -9.98 -36.65 -2.15
N ASN A 166 -11.26 -36.50 -2.47
CA ASN A 166 -11.86 -35.18 -2.73
C ASN A 166 -12.21 -34.42 -1.45
N GLU A 167 -12.26 -35.11 -0.32
CA GLU A 167 -12.62 -34.59 0.98
C GLU A 167 -11.88 -35.36 2.09
N ARG A 168 -12.00 -34.87 3.33
CA ARG A 168 -11.49 -35.59 4.49
C ARG A 168 -12.20 -36.96 4.63
N PRO A 169 -11.47 -38.08 4.67
CA PRO A 169 -12.10 -39.40 4.82
C PRO A 169 -12.84 -39.53 6.14
N SER A 170 -14.04 -40.10 6.08
CA SER A 170 -14.90 -40.40 7.24
C SER A 170 -14.74 -41.83 7.76
N THR A 171 -14.04 -42.70 7.02
CA THR A 171 -13.80 -44.09 7.41
C THR A 171 -12.53 -44.19 8.28
N PRO A 172 -12.58 -44.84 9.46
CA PRO A 172 -11.42 -45.04 10.30
C PRO A 172 -10.28 -45.74 9.55
N GLY A 173 -9.06 -45.23 9.68
CA GLY A 173 -7.92 -45.75 8.92
C GLY A 173 -6.73 -44.78 8.90
N ILE A 174 -5.60 -45.25 8.36
CA ILE A 174 -4.40 -44.42 8.17
C ILE A 174 -4.42 -43.85 6.75
N TYR A 175 -4.25 -42.53 6.65
CA TYR A 175 -4.23 -41.80 5.38
C TYR A 175 -2.95 -40.97 5.28
N ILE A 176 -2.52 -40.70 4.04
CA ILE A 176 -1.45 -39.75 3.78
C ILE A 176 -2.07 -38.36 3.73
N VAL A 177 -1.56 -37.44 4.53
CA VAL A 177 -2.01 -36.05 4.59
C VAL A 177 -0.91 -35.17 4.06
N VAL A 178 -1.23 -34.39 3.03
CA VAL A 178 -0.35 -33.37 2.47
C VAL A 178 -0.85 -32.02 2.95
N CYS A 179 0.03 -31.29 3.62
CA CYS A 179 -0.23 -29.96 4.17
C CYS A 179 0.92 -29.04 3.74
N GLY A 180 0.74 -28.31 2.64
CA GLY A 180 1.81 -27.52 2.02
C GLY A 180 2.95 -28.43 1.55
N ALA A 181 4.17 -28.20 2.07
CA ALA A 181 5.35 -29.02 1.79
C ALA A 181 5.48 -30.26 2.70
N LYS A 182 4.61 -30.40 3.71
CA LYS A 182 4.66 -31.51 4.68
C LYS A 182 3.80 -32.68 4.20
N VAL A 183 4.34 -33.89 4.34
CA VAL A 183 3.63 -35.15 4.10
C VAL A 183 3.70 -36.00 5.36
N GLU A 184 2.56 -36.40 5.91
CA GLU A 184 2.49 -37.23 7.11
C GLU A 184 1.39 -38.29 7.03
N LYS A 185 1.38 -39.21 8.01
CA LYS A 185 0.33 -40.23 8.16
C LYS A 185 -0.60 -39.81 9.29
N GLU A 186 -1.87 -39.60 8.98
CA GLU A 186 -2.92 -39.29 9.98
C GLU A 186 -3.80 -40.53 10.18
N LEU A 187 -3.99 -40.93 11.45
CA LEU A 187 -4.97 -41.94 11.82
C LEU A 187 -6.32 -41.25 12.05
N ILE A 188 -7.27 -41.50 11.15
CA ILE A 188 -8.67 -41.13 11.35
C ILE A 188 -9.30 -42.23 12.21
N LYS A 189 -9.96 -41.81 13.30
CA LYS A 189 -10.62 -42.70 14.28
C LYS A 189 -12.11 -42.76 14.03
#